data_AF-A0A6N9VEG2-F1
#
_entry.id   AF-A0A6N9VEG2-F1
#
_cell.length_a   1.000
_cell.length_b   1.000
_cell.length_c   1.000
_cell.angle_alpha   90.00
_cell.angle_beta   90.00
_cell.angle_gamma   90.00
#
_symmetry.space_group_name_H-M   'P 1'
#
loop_
_entity.id
_entity.type
_entity.pdbx_description
1 polymer ?
#
loop_
_entity_poly.entity_id
_entity_poly.type
_entity_poly.pdbx_seq_one_letter_code
_entity_poly.pdbx_strand_id
1 'polypeptide(L)'
;QTWSDLRQRKKSLPVVAALAADGPAAERLGSLLAADAKANDFENFSEDEFAARAALIEEAGGRAWTEAEARRQHTVAIEAL
;
A
#
# COMPACT_ATOMS: atom_id res chain seq x y z
N GLN A 1 -0.93 -6.81 13.96
CA GLN A 1 -0.90 -5.59 13.14
C GLN A 1 -2.26 -5.48 12.46
N THR A 2 -2.90 -4.32 12.38
CA THR A 2 -4.27 -4.21 11.84
C THR A 2 -4.24 -3.48 10.50
N TRP A 3 -4.64 -4.14 9.41
CA TRP A 3 -4.61 -3.60 8.04
C TRP A 3 -5.94 -2.93 7.65
N SER A 4 -6.44 -2.01 8.50
CA SER A 4 -7.77 -1.40 8.33
C SER A 4 -7.95 -0.71 6.96
N ASP A 5 -6.90 -0.07 6.45
CA ASP A 5 -6.96 0.60 5.14
C ASP A 5 -7.04 -0.39 3.98
N LEU A 6 -6.38 -1.54 4.06
CA LEU A 6 -6.51 -2.60 3.05
C LEU A 6 -7.90 -3.24 3.10
N ARG A 7 -8.45 -3.47 4.30
CA ARG A 7 -9.84 -3.93 4.49
C ARG A 7 -10.88 -2.94 3.95
N GLN A 8 -10.54 -1.66 3.92
CA GLN A 8 -11.38 -0.61 3.33
C GLN A 8 -11.04 -0.33 1.86
N ARG A 9 -10.14 -1.12 1.26
CA ARG A 9 -9.65 -0.98 -0.13
C ARG A 9 -9.16 0.44 -0.44
N LYS A 10 -8.59 1.14 0.54
CA LYS A 10 -8.10 2.50 0.35
C LYS A 10 -6.85 2.48 -0.52
N LYS A 11 -6.81 3.41 -1.48
CA LYS A 11 -5.59 3.76 -2.22
C LYS A 11 -4.76 4.76 -1.42
N SER A 12 -4.29 4.35 -0.25
CA SER A 12 -3.43 5.18 0.60
C SER A 12 -2.04 5.38 -0.04
N LEU A 13 -1.27 6.35 0.45
CA LEU A 13 0.08 6.66 -0.06
C LEU A 13 0.98 5.42 -0.24
N PRO A 14 1.13 4.50 0.75
CA PRO A 14 2.00 3.35 0.56
C PRO A 14 1.50 2.40 -0.53
N VAL A 15 0.16 2.27 -0.71
CA VAL A 15 -0.43 1.44 -1.76
C VAL A 15 -0.14 2.04 -3.14
N VAL A 16 -0.39 3.34 -3.32
CA VAL A 16 -0.18 4.01 -4.61
C VAL A 16 1.30 4.06 -4.96
N ALA A 17 2.17 4.33 -3.99
CA ALA A 17 3.61 4.32 -4.19
C ALA A 17 4.12 2.93 -4.62
N ALA A 18 3.64 1.87 -3.97
CA ALA A 18 3.96 0.49 -4.36
C ALA A 18 3.44 0.13 -5.77
N LEU A 19 2.25 0.60 -6.16
CA LEU A 19 1.70 0.37 -7.49
C LEU A 19 2.40 1.16 -8.60
N ALA A 20 3.04 2.27 -8.26
CA ALA A 20 3.82 3.10 -9.19
C ALA A 20 5.29 2.65 -9.30
N ALA A 21 5.73 1.72 -8.44
CA ALA A 21 7.06 1.15 -8.51
C ALA A 21 7.19 0.15 -9.65
N ASP A 22 8.42 -0.07 -10.10
CA ASP A 22 8.73 -1.12 -11.06
C ASP A 22 9.01 -2.46 -10.36
N GLY A 23 8.72 -3.55 -11.05
CA GLY A 23 9.14 -4.90 -10.66
C GLY A 23 8.02 -5.85 -10.24
N PRO A 24 8.38 -7.11 -9.97
CA PRO A 24 7.41 -8.20 -9.84
C PRO A 24 6.46 -8.05 -8.65
N ALA A 25 6.92 -7.44 -7.55
CA ALA A 25 6.07 -7.17 -6.38
C ALA A 25 4.96 -6.16 -6.71
N ALA A 26 5.28 -5.09 -7.45
CA ALA A 26 4.32 -4.07 -7.87
C ALA A 26 3.29 -4.65 -8.85
N GLU A 27 3.74 -5.41 -9.85
CA GLU A 27 2.86 -6.08 -10.81
C GLU A 27 1.90 -7.08 -10.12
N ARG A 28 2.43 -7.86 -9.18
CA ARG A 28 1.65 -8.82 -8.41
C ARG A 28 0.63 -8.12 -7.51
N LEU A 29 1.03 -7.04 -6.83
CA LEU A 29 0.14 -6.22 -6.01
C LEU A 29 -1.00 -5.65 -6.85
N GLY A 30 -0.69 -5.08 -8.03
CA GLY A 30 -1.69 -4.54 -8.95
C GLY A 30 -2.70 -5.59 -9.40
N SER A 31 -2.22 -6.78 -9.74
CA SER A 31 -3.07 -7.92 -10.14
C SER A 31 -4.00 -8.36 -9.01
N LEU A 32 -3.49 -8.47 -7.79
CA LEU A 32 -4.30 -8.85 -6.61
C LEU A 32 -5.35 -7.79 -6.29
N LEU A 33 -4.99 -6.51 -6.24
CA LEU A 33 -5.95 -5.45 -5.94
C LEU A 33 -7.03 -5.31 -7.03
N ALA A 34 -6.69 -5.58 -8.29
CA ALA A 34 -7.66 -5.64 -9.38
C ALA A 34 -8.63 -6.82 -9.24
N ALA A 35 -8.15 -7.97 -8.74
CA ALA A 35 -8.99 -9.12 -8.43
C ALA A 35 -9.90 -8.83 -7.21
N ASP A 36 -9.35 -8.23 -6.15
CA ASP A 36 -10.08 -7.86 -4.93
C ASP A 36 -11.25 -6.90 -5.18
N ALA A 37 -11.09 -6.02 -6.16
CA ALA A 37 -12.14 -5.10 -6.59
C ALA A 37 -13.32 -5.79 -7.28
N LYS A 38 -13.10 -7.01 -7.82
CA LYS A 38 -14.13 -7.83 -8.48
C LYS A 38 -14.66 -8.95 -7.58
N ALA A 39 -14.01 -9.21 -6.46
CA ALA A 39 -14.38 -10.25 -5.50
C ALA A 39 -15.65 -9.86 -4.73
N ASN A 40 -16.65 -10.74 -4.77
CA ASN A 40 -17.91 -10.59 -4.01
C ASN A 40 -17.76 -11.06 -2.54
N ASP A 41 -16.69 -11.79 -2.22
CA ASP A 41 -16.40 -12.43 -0.95
C ASP A 41 -15.25 -11.75 -0.19
N PHE A 42 -14.88 -10.54 -0.58
CA PHE A 42 -13.78 -9.78 0.04
C PHE A 42 -13.93 -9.59 1.56
N GLU A 43 -15.18 -9.54 2.06
CA GLU A 43 -15.46 -9.46 3.50
C GLU A 43 -15.02 -10.73 4.27
N ASN A 44 -14.83 -11.85 3.56
CA ASN A 44 -14.36 -13.12 4.12
C ASN A 44 -12.84 -13.31 4.02
N PHE A 45 -12.10 -12.30 3.54
CA PHE A 45 -10.65 -12.40 3.45
C PHE A 45 -10.02 -12.62 4.82
N SER A 46 -9.08 -13.55 4.84
CA SER A 46 -8.30 -13.89 6.03
C SER A 46 -7.26 -12.83 6.37
N GLU A 47 -6.78 -12.85 7.61
CA GLU A 47 -5.66 -11.99 8.03
C GLU A 47 -4.39 -12.27 7.22
N ASP A 48 -4.13 -13.52 6.83
CA ASP A 48 -2.96 -13.91 6.04
C ASP A 48 -3.01 -13.29 4.63
N GLU A 49 -4.20 -13.17 4.05
CA GLU A 49 -4.40 -12.50 2.78
C GLU A 49 -4.10 -10.99 2.86
N PHE A 50 -4.50 -10.33 3.94
CA PHE A 50 -4.13 -8.93 4.17
C PHE A 50 -2.63 -8.77 4.45
N ALA A 51 -2.05 -9.69 5.21
CA ALA A 51 -0.61 -9.71 5.48
C ALA A 51 0.20 -9.87 4.19
N ALA A 52 -0.22 -10.74 3.27
CA ALA A 52 0.44 -10.93 1.98
C ALA A 52 0.43 -9.65 1.12
N ARG A 53 -0.68 -8.91 1.11
CA ARG A 53 -0.78 -7.62 0.41
C ARG A 53 0.10 -6.56 1.05
N ALA A 54 0.13 -6.49 2.38
CA ALA A 54 1.01 -5.59 3.11
C ALA A 54 2.49 -5.91 2.84
N ALA A 55 2.86 -7.19 2.78
CA ALA A 55 4.22 -7.61 2.45
C ALA A 55 4.63 -7.17 1.04
N LEU A 56 3.74 -7.30 0.05
CA LEU A 56 4.01 -6.82 -1.32
C LEU A 56 4.17 -5.30 -1.39
N ILE A 57 3.39 -4.54 -0.62
CA ILE A 57 3.54 -3.09 -0.51
C ILE A 57 4.92 -2.73 0.06
N GLU A 58 5.38 -3.49 1.04
CA GLU A 58 6.69 -3.28 1.65
C GLU A 58 7.83 -3.68 0.71
N GLU A 59 7.71 -4.83 0.04
CA GLU A 59 8.67 -5.33 -0.96
C GLU A 59 8.80 -4.38 -2.17
N ALA A 60 7.69 -3.82 -2.65
CA ALA A 60 7.67 -2.81 -3.70
C ALA A 60 8.15 -1.42 -3.21
N GLY A 61 8.52 -1.29 -1.93
CA GLY A 61 9.08 -0.05 -1.38
C GLY A 61 8.05 1.02 -1.01
N GLY A 62 6.74 0.73 -1.07
CA GLY A 62 5.69 1.71 -0.80
C GLY A 62 5.74 2.29 0.61
N ARG A 63 6.11 1.48 1.62
CA ARG A 63 6.32 1.93 3.00
C ARG A 63 7.49 2.92 3.08
N ALA A 64 8.66 2.53 2.58
CA ALA A 64 9.88 3.35 2.63
C ALA A 64 9.70 4.68 1.87
N TRP A 65 9.04 4.65 0.71
CA TRP A 65 8.71 5.84 -0.05
C TRP A 65 7.80 6.79 0.76
N THR A 66 6.76 6.26 1.41
CA THR A 66 5.83 7.07 2.21
C THR A 66 6.53 7.72 3.41
N GLU A 67 7.44 7.01 4.07
CA GLU A 67 8.24 7.55 5.18
C GLU A 67 9.18 8.67 4.71
N ALA A 68 9.80 8.51 3.53
CA ALA A 68 10.63 9.53 2.92
C ALA A 68 9.82 10.78 2.56
N GLU A 69 8.63 10.62 1.99
CA GLU A 69 7.76 11.74 1.63
C GLU A 69 7.24 12.46 2.87
N ALA A 70 6.86 11.73 3.93
CA ALA A 70 6.49 12.34 5.21
C ALA A 70 7.62 13.20 5.77
N ARG A 71 8.87 12.71 5.72
CA ARG A 71 10.05 13.48 6.15
C ARG A 71 10.26 14.72 5.29
N ARG A 72 10.14 14.59 3.96
CA ARG A 72 10.27 15.72 3.02
C ARG A 72 9.25 16.82 3.33
N GLN A 73 7.98 16.46 3.48
CA GLN A 73 6.90 17.41 3.77
C GLN A 73 7.08 18.08 5.13
N HIS A 74 7.54 17.32 6.14
CA HIS A 74 7.90 17.90 7.43
C HIS A 74 9.00 18.96 7.31
N THR A 75 10.10 18.67 6.60
CA THR A 75 11.18 19.65 6.39
C THR A 75 10.67 20.90 5.68
N VAL A 76 9.91 20.75 4.59
CA VAL A 76 9.32 21.88 3.85
C VAL A 76 8.44 22.75 4.75
N ALA A 77 7.64 22.14 5.63
CA ALA A 77 6.78 22.88 6.54
C ALA A 77 7.59 23.69 7.57
N ILE A 78 8.70 23.14 8.08
CA ILE A 78 9.57 23.83 9.03
C ILE A 78 10.35 24.98 8.36
N GLU A 79 10.79 24.81 7.10
CA GLU A 79 11.51 25.84 6.36
C GLU A 79 10.63 27.04 5.94
N ALA A 80 9.30 26.88 5.96
CA ALA A 80 8.36 27.93 5.60
C ALA A 80 7.93 28.84 6.76
N LEU A 81 8.40 28.58 7.99
CA LEU A 81 8.15 29.39 9.19
C LEU A 81 9.11 30.57 9.30
#